data_AF-A0A923B5F0-F1
#
_entry.id   AF-A0A923B5F0-F1
#
_cell.length_a   1.000
_cell.length_b   1.000
_cell.length_c   1.000
_cell.angle_alpha   90.00
_cell.angle_beta   90.00
_cell.angle_gamma   90.00
#
_symmetry.space_group_name_H-M   'P 1'
#
loop_
_entity.id
_entity.type
_entity.pdbx_description
1 polymer ?
#
loop_
_entity_poly.entity_id
_entity_poly.type
_entity_poly.pdbx_seq_one_letter_code
_entity_poly.pdbx_strand_id
1 'polypeptide(L)'
;MRATAQDDESNLQRYWWGGGTALLMIVLTVWVIRWWGTPPAVEYDNLKYIQLLWTAVSSRNTEWVAKVETAVEQRHAAGEMSPSALREFQRIISLTKAGDWDLASRESYEFAQGQLSRNHGPLPEEPHGHNHAPGHAHKH
;
A
#
# COMPACT_ATOMS: atom_id res chain seq x y z
N MET A 1 24.54 67.68 -4.02
CA MET A 1 23.28 66.90 -4.06
C MET A 1 23.35 65.92 -5.22
N ARG A 2 23.88 64.70 -5.01
CA ARG A 2 24.03 63.68 -6.07
C ARG A 2 24.12 62.24 -5.52
N ALA A 3 23.52 61.99 -4.35
CA ALA A 3 23.67 60.73 -3.61
C ALA A 3 22.45 59.79 -3.71
N THR A 4 21.34 60.21 -4.29
CA THR A 4 20.09 59.42 -4.26
C THR A 4 19.95 58.41 -5.38
N ALA A 5 20.67 58.55 -6.50
CA ALA A 5 20.47 57.69 -7.67
C ALA A 5 21.25 56.35 -7.60
N GLN A 6 22.35 56.30 -6.87
CA GLN A 6 23.22 55.12 -6.83
C GLN A 6 22.74 54.05 -5.83
N ASP A 7 21.99 54.46 -4.81
CA ASP A 7 21.43 53.54 -3.81
C ASP A 7 20.23 52.76 -4.37
N ASP A 8 19.46 53.34 -5.30
CA ASP A 8 18.30 52.69 -5.91
C ASP A 8 18.69 51.47 -6.78
N GLU A 9 19.77 51.55 -7.55
CA GLU A 9 20.22 50.44 -8.41
C GLU A 9 20.70 49.22 -7.61
N SER A 10 21.36 49.44 -6.48
CA SER A 10 21.85 48.36 -5.61
C SER A 10 20.71 47.60 -4.90
N ASN A 11 19.63 48.29 -4.57
CA ASN A 11 18.44 47.71 -3.95
C ASN A 11 17.58 46.95 -4.98
N LEU A 12 17.49 47.46 -6.21
CA LEU A 12 16.91 46.74 -7.35
C LEU A 12 17.67 45.43 -7.63
N GLN A 13 19.01 45.47 -7.66
CA GLN A 13 19.82 44.28 -7.92
C GLN A 13 19.70 43.21 -6.81
N ARG A 14 19.57 43.62 -5.54
CA ARG A 14 19.25 42.72 -4.41
C ARG A 14 17.85 42.11 -4.51
N TYR A 15 16.86 42.85 -5.01
CA TYR A 15 15.50 42.34 -5.23
C TYR A 15 15.43 41.34 -6.39
N TRP A 16 16.19 41.56 -7.47
CA TRP A 16 16.28 40.61 -8.58
C TRP A 16 17.01 39.31 -8.21
N TRP A 17 18.05 39.38 -7.36
CA TRP A 17 18.72 38.19 -6.82
C TRP A 17 17.92 37.47 -5.73
N GLY A 18 17.20 38.18 -4.87
CA GLY A 18 16.34 37.62 -3.83
C GLY A 18 15.04 37.02 -4.36
N GLY A 19 14.43 37.67 -5.36
CA GLY A 19 13.18 37.20 -5.98
C GLY A 19 13.38 35.91 -6.76
N GLY A 20 14.45 35.81 -7.56
CA GLY A 20 14.76 34.60 -8.33
C GLY A 20 15.08 33.39 -7.45
N THR A 21 15.83 33.60 -6.36
CA THR A 21 16.20 32.52 -5.43
C THR A 21 15.00 32.02 -4.62
N ALA A 22 14.11 32.92 -4.17
CA ALA A 22 12.88 32.54 -3.47
C ALA A 22 11.96 31.71 -4.38
N LEU A 23 11.80 32.12 -5.65
CA LEU A 23 10.95 31.41 -6.61
C LEU A 23 11.52 30.04 -6.96
N LEU A 24 12.85 29.94 -7.11
CA LEU A 24 13.54 28.67 -7.35
C LEU A 24 13.40 27.72 -6.15
N MET A 25 13.53 28.22 -4.92
CA MET A 25 13.30 27.43 -3.69
C MET A 25 11.87 26.92 -3.59
N ILE A 26 10.87 27.73 -3.94
CA ILE A 26 9.46 27.30 -3.96
C ILE A 26 9.25 26.19 -4.99
N VAL A 27 9.77 26.34 -6.21
CA VAL A 27 9.67 25.31 -7.24
C VAL A 27 10.35 24.02 -6.80
N LEU A 28 11.55 24.11 -6.21
CA LEU A 28 12.31 22.96 -5.72
C LEU A 28 11.59 22.28 -4.53
N THR A 29 10.96 23.05 -3.65
CA THR A 29 10.14 22.54 -2.56
C THR A 29 8.89 21.82 -3.07
N VAL A 30 8.19 22.38 -4.07
CA VAL A 30 7.05 21.72 -4.73
C VAL A 30 7.48 20.44 -5.42
N TRP A 31 8.65 20.43 -6.07
CA TRP A 31 9.23 19.23 -6.69
C TRP A 31 9.55 18.15 -5.65
N VAL A 32 10.15 18.50 -4.51
CA VAL A 32 10.45 17.57 -3.41
C VAL A 32 9.17 17.02 -2.77
N ILE A 33 8.16 17.86 -2.52
CA ILE A 33 6.86 17.43 -2.01
C ILE A 33 6.16 16.51 -3.01
N ARG A 34 6.27 16.80 -4.31
CA ARG A 34 5.65 15.99 -5.36
C ARG A 34 6.40 14.66 -5.58
N TRP A 35 7.72 14.64 -5.35
CA TRP A 35 8.55 13.43 -5.35
C TRP A 35 8.25 12.55 -4.13
N TRP A 36 8.07 13.13 -2.95
CA TRP A 36 7.61 12.42 -1.75
C TRP A 36 6.11 12.05 -1.78
N GLY A 37 5.33 12.71 -2.62
CA GLY A 37 3.91 12.46 -2.82
C GLY A 37 3.57 11.54 -3.98
N THR A 38 4.56 10.93 -4.64
CA THR A 38 4.32 9.90 -5.64
C THR A 38 3.75 8.67 -4.92
N PRO A 39 2.47 8.32 -5.10
CA PRO A 39 1.90 7.17 -4.43
C PRO A 39 2.66 5.93 -4.90
N PRO A 40 3.29 5.15 -4.01
CA PRO A 40 3.82 3.85 -4.41
C PRO A 40 2.65 3.06 -4.98
N ALA A 41 2.82 2.57 -6.21
CA ALA A 41 1.90 1.64 -6.84
C ALA A 41 1.54 0.59 -5.80
N VAL A 42 0.24 0.38 -5.53
CA VAL A 42 -0.28 -0.55 -4.51
C VAL A 42 0.54 -1.84 -4.55
N GLU A 43 1.49 -1.92 -3.61
CA GLU A 43 2.68 -2.72 -3.83
C GLU A 43 2.38 -4.15 -3.41
N TYR A 44 2.87 -5.10 -4.22
CA TYR A 44 2.79 -6.55 -4.01
C TYR A 44 3.12 -7.00 -2.57
N ASP A 45 3.79 -6.14 -1.82
CA ASP A 45 4.19 -6.31 -0.43
C ASP A 45 3.04 -6.46 0.56
N ASN A 46 1.85 -5.88 0.31
CA ASN A 46 0.73 -6.00 1.25
C ASN A 46 0.15 -7.43 1.31
N LEU A 47 0.22 -8.20 0.21
CA LEU A 47 -0.21 -9.61 0.17
C LEU A 47 0.58 -10.48 1.16
N LYS A 48 1.87 -10.20 1.32
CA LYS A 48 2.74 -10.93 2.25
C LYS A 48 2.25 -10.81 3.70
N TYR A 49 1.80 -9.63 4.13
CA TYR A 49 1.30 -9.45 5.49
C TYR A 49 -0.03 -10.15 5.71
N ILE A 50 -0.87 -10.25 4.68
CA ILE A 50 -2.13 -10.98 4.76
C ILE A 50 -1.87 -12.48 4.92
N GLN A 51 -0.92 -13.03 4.16
CA GLN A 51 -0.50 -14.43 4.30
C GLN A 51 0.15 -14.71 5.67
N LEU A 52 0.98 -13.79 6.16
CA LEU A 52 1.55 -13.87 7.51
C LEU A 52 0.46 -13.81 8.59
N LEU A 53 -0.52 -12.92 8.44
CA LEU A 53 -1.66 -12.84 9.36
C LEU A 53 -2.44 -14.15 9.35
N TRP A 54 -2.80 -14.66 8.18
CA TRP A 54 -3.54 -15.92 8.06
C TRP A 54 -2.77 -17.10 8.69
N THR A 55 -1.46 -17.16 8.48
CA THR A 55 -0.59 -18.17 9.11
C THR A 55 -0.56 -18.01 10.64
N ALA A 56 -0.44 -16.79 11.14
CA ALA A 56 -0.44 -16.50 12.57
C ALA A 56 -1.78 -16.87 13.24
N VAL A 57 -2.90 -16.53 12.60
CA VAL A 57 -4.25 -16.81 13.07
C VAL A 57 -4.56 -18.30 13.02
N SER A 58 -4.27 -18.97 11.91
CA SER A 58 -4.45 -20.43 11.76
C SER A 58 -3.61 -21.24 12.75
N SER A 59 -2.39 -20.76 13.04
CA SER A 59 -1.50 -21.36 14.04
C SER A 59 -1.81 -20.93 15.48
N ARG A 60 -2.85 -20.09 15.69
CA ARG A 60 -3.25 -19.49 16.98
C ARG A 60 -2.07 -18.90 17.77
N ASN A 61 -1.11 -18.30 17.05
CA ASN A 61 0.12 -17.77 17.62
C ASN A 61 -0.01 -16.26 17.87
N THR A 62 -0.28 -15.90 19.12
CA THR A 62 -0.47 -14.51 19.55
C THR A 62 0.77 -13.63 19.36
N GLU A 63 1.98 -14.20 19.50
CA GLU A 63 3.23 -13.46 19.28
C GLU A 63 3.37 -13.07 17.81
N TRP A 64 3.02 -13.97 16.90
CA TRP A 64 3.06 -13.69 15.46
C TRP A 64 1.99 -12.68 15.06
N VAL A 65 0.80 -12.76 15.65
CA VAL A 65 -0.25 -11.75 15.44
C VAL A 65 0.23 -10.36 15.89
N ALA A 66 0.88 -10.24 17.06
CA ALA A 66 1.41 -8.96 17.55
C ALA A 66 2.52 -8.39 16.65
N LYS A 67 3.39 -9.25 16.10
CA LYS A 67 4.41 -8.84 15.13
C LYS A 67 3.78 -8.32 13.84
N VAL A 68 2.72 -8.98 13.36
CA VAL A 68 1.98 -8.52 12.18
C VAL A 68 1.28 -7.20 12.47
N GLU A 69 0.61 -7.05 13.63
CA GLU A 69 -0.02 -5.80 14.08
C GLU A 69 0.97 -4.62 14.04
N THR A 70 2.14 -4.80 14.65
CA THR A 70 3.20 -3.78 14.68
C THR A 70 3.67 -3.43 13.26
N ALA A 71 3.87 -4.45 12.41
CA ALA A 71 4.36 -4.23 11.06
C ALA A 71 3.35 -3.50 10.17
N VAL A 72 2.05 -3.81 10.26
CA VAL A 72 1.01 -3.12 9.47
C VAL A 72 0.80 -1.68 9.94
N GLU A 73 0.91 -1.41 11.24
CA GLU A 73 0.88 -0.05 11.79
C GLU A 73 2.06 0.79 11.30
N GLN A 74 3.27 0.22 11.31
CA GLN A 74 4.47 0.90 10.79
C GLN A 74 4.33 1.22 9.30
N ARG A 75 3.80 0.30 8.49
CA ARG A 75 3.58 0.55 7.05
C ARG A 75 2.50 1.60 6.80
N HIS A 76 1.43 1.59 7.58
CA HIS A 76 0.42 2.65 7.50
C HIS A 76 1.01 4.02 7.91
N ALA A 77 1.80 4.07 8.98
CA ALA A 77 2.50 5.29 9.40
C ALA A 77 3.51 5.78 8.36
N ALA A 78 4.13 4.87 7.60
CA ALA A 78 4.99 5.18 6.47
C ALA A 78 4.23 5.58 5.18
N GLY A 79 2.90 5.51 5.17
CA GLY A 79 2.07 5.80 3.99
C GLY A 79 2.01 4.68 2.95
N GLU A 80 2.56 3.51 3.25
CA GLU A 80 2.63 2.34 2.35
C GLU A 80 1.40 1.45 2.40
N MET A 81 0.46 1.74 3.32
CA MET A 81 -0.78 0.98 3.49
C MET A 81 -1.97 1.92 3.53
N SER A 82 -3.01 1.62 2.73
CA SER A 82 -4.25 2.39 2.74
C SER A 82 -4.96 2.29 4.10
N PRO A 83 -5.64 3.35 4.57
CA PRO A 83 -6.43 3.30 5.79
C PRO A 83 -7.51 2.21 5.77
N SER A 84 -8.06 1.90 4.59
CA SER A 84 -9.01 0.80 4.41
C SER A 84 -8.38 -0.57 4.64
N ALA A 85 -7.16 -0.79 4.18
CA ALA A 85 -6.46 -2.05 4.41
C ALA A 85 -6.11 -2.22 5.89
N LEU A 86 -5.62 -1.16 6.55
CA LEU A 86 -5.32 -1.20 7.99
C LEU A 86 -6.56 -1.55 8.82
N ARG A 87 -7.73 -0.98 8.51
CA ARG A 87 -8.98 -1.31 9.21
C ARG A 87 -9.34 -2.79 9.12
N GLU A 88 -9.10 -3.41 7.97
CA GLU A 88 -9.38 -4.83 7.77
C GLU A 88 -8.43 -5.72 8.61
N PHE A 89 -7.14 -5.37 8.64
CA PHE A 89 -6.16 -6.01 9.54
C PHE A 89 -6.59 -5.88 11.00
N GLN A 90 -6.92 -4.67 11.45
CA GLN A 90 -7.33 -4.40 12.82
C GLN A 90 -8.61 -5.16 13.20
N ARG A 91 -9.57 -5.29 12.27
CA ARG A 91 -10.78 -6.08 12.49
C ARG A 91 -10.43 -7.54 12.79
N ILE A 92 -9.59 -8.17 11.97
CA ILE A 92 -9.17 -9.57 12.18
C ILE A 92 -8.37 -9.70 13.49
N ILE A 93 -7.45 -8.77 13.78
CA ILE A 93 -6.67 -8.77 15.03
C ILE A 93 -7.60 -8.64 16.24
N SER A 94 -8.64 -7.80 16.17
CA SER A 94 -9.61 -7.67 17.27
C SER A 94 -10.33 -8.98 17.58
N LEU A 95 -10.66 -9.78 16.55
CA LEU A 95 -11.26 -11.10 16.70
C LEU A 95 -10.29 -12.08 17.38
N THR A 96 -9.00 -12.04 17.02
CA THR A 96 -7.98 -12.86 17.71
C THR A 96 -7.83 -12.48 19.18
N LYS A 97 -7.90 -11.17 19.49
CA LYS A 97 -7.84 -10.65 20.87
C LYS A 97 -9.08 -11.02 21.68
N ALA A 98 -10.24 -11.13 21.04
CA ALA A 98 -11.48 -11.61 21.64
C ALA A 98 -11.49 -13.14 21.89
N GLY A 99 -10.52 -13.87 21.34
CA GLY A 99 -10.46 -15.34 21.42
C GLY A 99 -11.26 -16.05 20.34
N ASP A 100 -11.87 -15.32 19.40
CA ASP A 100 -12.66 -15.85 18.30
C ASP A 100 -11.77 -16.28 17.12
N TRP A 101 -10.87 -17.22 17.39
CA TRP A 101 -9.85 -17.69 16.44
C TRP A 101 -10.44 -18.26 15.15
N ASP A 102 -11.55 -18.98 15.25
CA ASP A 102 -12.18 -19.62 14.08
C ASP A 102 -12.82 -18.57 13.14
N LEU A 103 -13.42 -17.54 13.72
CA LEU A 103 -13.95 -16.40 12.96
C LEU A 103 -12.79 -15.60 12.35
N ALA A 104 -11.75 -15.29 13.12
CA ALA A 104 -10.56 -14.61 12.61
C ALA A 104 -9.88 -15.37 11.46
N SER A 105 -9.85 -16.70 11.52
CA SER A 105 -9.25 -17.53 10.48
C SER A 105 -10.04 -17.47 9.17
N ARG A 106 -11.37 -17.53 9.25
CA ARG A 106 -12.23 -17.37 8.07
C ARG A 106 -12.07 -15.98 7.44
N GLU A 107 -12.12 -14.94 8.27
CA GLU A 107 -12.03 -13.55 7.83
C GLU A 107 -10.66 -13.23 7.20
N SER A 108 -9.57 -13.76 7.77
CA SER A 108 -8.24 -13.64 7.16
C SER A 108 -8.11 -14.39 5.83
N TYR A 109 -8.76 -15.54 5.69
CA TYR A 109 -8.81 -16.27 4.43
C TYR A 109 -9.56 -15.51 3.34
N GLU A 110 -10.75 -14.98 3.65
CA GLU A 110 -11.54 -14.17 2.72
C GLU A 110 -10.79 -12.90 2.31
N PHE A 111 -10.11 -12.26 3.26
CA PHE A 111 -9.27 -11.10 2.98
C PHE A 111 -8.10 -11.45 2.05
N ALA A 112 -7.46 -12.61 2.24
CA ALA A 112 -6.40 -13.10 1.35
C ALA A 112 -6.92 -13.37 -0.08
N GLN A 113 -8.05 -14.06 -0.20
CA GLN A 113 -8.68 -14.31 -1.51
C GLN A 113 -9.04 -13.01 -2.22
N GLY A 114 -9.67 -12.06 -1.52
CA GLY A 114 -10.11 -10.78 -2.11
C GLY A 114 -8.97 -9.95 -2.69
N GLN A 115 -7.75 -10.06 -2.14
CA GLN A 115 -6.56 -9.41 -2.70
C GLN A 115 -5.94 -10.19 -3.85
N LEU A 116 -5.92 -11.53 -3.79
CA LEU A 116 -5.44 -12.37 -4.90
C LEU A 116 -6.31 -12.19 -6.15
N SER A 117 -7.63 -12.21 -6.01
CA SER A 117 -8.56 -12.00 -7.14
C SER A 117 -8.47 -10.62 -7.77
N ARG A 118 -8.02 -9.60 -7.03
CA ARG A 118 -7.77 -8.25 -7.58
C ARG A 118 -6.46 -8.16 -8.36
N ASN A 119 -5.47 -8.97 -8.00
CA ASN A 119 -4.15 -9.00 -8.65
C ASN A 119 -4.12 -9.92 -9.87
N HIS A 120 -4.96 -10.94 -9.91
CA HIS A 120 -5.25 -11.65 -11.14
C HIS A 120 -6.20 -10.78 -11.97
N GLY A 121 -5.67 -10.04 -12.95
CA GLY A 121 -6.50 -9.48 -14.03
C GLY A 121 -7.41 -10.58 -14.60
N PRO A 122 -8.60 -10.23 -15.14
CA PRO A 122 -9.58 -11.20 -15.58
C PRO A 122 -8.86 -12.25 -16.43
N LEU A 123 -8.83 -13.49 -15.91
CA LEU A 123 -8.28 -14.60 -16.66
C LEU A 123 -9.01 -14.59 -18.00
N PRO A 124 -8.31 -14.62 -19.15
CA PRO A 124 -9.00 -14.89 -20.39
C PRO A 124 -9.77 -16.18 -20.16
N GLU A 125 -11.09 -16.13 -20.34
CA GLU A 125 -11.94 -17.31 -20.26
C GLU A 125 -11.38 -18.32 -21.26
N GLU A 126 -10.50 -19.23 -20.80
CA GLU A 126 -10.17 -20.41 -21.56
C GLU A 126 -11.44 -21.25 -21.57
N PRO A 127 -12.06 -21.47 -22.74
CA PRO A 127 -13.20 -22.34 -22.81
C PRO A 127 -12.71 -23.74 -22.45
N HIS A 128 -13.05 -24.18 -21.24
CA HIS A 128 -12.82 -25.55 -20.79
C HIS A 128 -13.60 -26.53 -21.67
N GLY A 129 -13.03 -26.84 -22.83
CA GLY A 129 -13.38 -27.99 -23.65
C GLY A 129 -12.86 -29.25 -22.97
N HIS A 130 -13.50 -29.65 -21.88
CA HIS A 130 -13.30 -30.97 -21.30
C HIS A 130 -13.89 -32.03 -22.24
N ASN A 131 -13.10 -32.49 -23.20
CA ASN A 131 -13.31 -33.78 -23.85
C ASN A 131 -12.99 -34.89 -22.85
N HIS A 132 -13.91 -35.15 -21.93
CA HIS A 132 -13.97 -36.45 -21.27
C HIS A 132 -14.58 -37.45 -22.26
N ALA A 133 -13.72 -38.16 -22.99
CA ALA A 133 -14.14 -39.43 -23.58
C ALA A 133 -14.35 -40.42 -22.42
N PRO A 134 -15.57 -40.96 -22.21
CA PRO A 134 -15.79 -41.95 -21.17
C PRO A 134 -15.16 -43.28 -21.61
N GLY A 135 -14.34 -43.83 -20.72
CA GLY A 135 -13.71 -45.13 -20.92
C GLY A 135 -14.72 -46.28 -20.98
N HIS A 136 -14.29 -47.32 -21.68
CA HIS A 136 -14.56 -48.74 -21.45
C HIS A 136 -16.00 -49.27 -21.42
N ALA A 137 -16.33 -50.08 -22.44
CA ALA A 137 -16.92 -51.41 -22.34
C ALA A 137 -17.02 -52.01 -23.77
N HIS A 138 -16.94 -53.30 -24.10
CA HIS A 138 -16.56 -54.57 -23.49
C HIS A 138 -16.92 -55.64 -24.57
N LYS A 139 -16.17 -56.76 -24.66
CA LYS A 139 -16.52 -58.05 -25.32
C LYS A 139 -16.49 -58.05 -26.87
N HIS A 140 -15.99 -59.04 -27.60
CA HIS A 140 -15.77 -60.47 -27.38
C HIS A 140 -14.53 -60.92 -28.17
#